data_AF-A0A940CC90-F1
#
_entry.id   AF-A0A940CC90-F1
#
_cell.length_a   1.000
_cell.length_b   1.000
_cell.length_c   1.000
_cell.angle_alpha   90.00
_cell.angle_beta   90.00
_cell.angle_gamma   90.00
#
_symmetry.space_group_name_H-M   'P 1'
#
loop_
_entity.id
_entity.type
_entity.pdbx_description
1 polymer ?
#
loop_
_entity_poly.entity_id
_entity_poly.type
_entity_poly.pdbx_seq_one_letter_code
_entity_poly.pdbx_strand_id
1 'polypeptide(L)'
;VLNKVGRLDDEEYVKMKSHVTSGAEILKDFTLVENVVDGTRFHHERYDGKGYPDGLKGEEIPLFGRIIGVADAFDAMTSNRVYRNHMDTDYVMTEMKRGRGTQFDPNVLDAFFRLIDKGVINLDEIYAQKRVEIQQADQEAQEELARRVEEDKKIQEAEMQNEERELSATEKGAEE
;
A
#
# COMPACT_ATOMS: atom_id res chain seq x y z
N VAL A 1 -11.10 0.79 9.18
CA VAL A 1 -10.40 1.74 8.29
C VAL A 1 -9.33 1.04 7.48
N LEU A 2 -8.22 0.53 8.06
CA LEU A 2 -7.10 -0.06 7.30
C LEU A 2 -7.47 -1.30 6.46
N ASN A 3 -8.30 -2.21 6.97
CA ASN A 3 -8.67 -3.45 6.25
C ASN A 3 -9.99 -3.34 5.48
N LYS A 4 -10.52 -2.13 5.25
CA LYS A 4 -11.80 -1.97 4.56
C LYS A 4 -11.63 -2.19 3.07
N VAL A 5 -12.42 -3.10 2.51
CA VAL A 5 -12.53 -3.28 1.06
C VAL A 5 -13.53 -2.25 0.53
N GLY A 6 -13.05 -1.25 -0.21
CA GLY A 6 -13.86 -0.20 -0.82
C GLY A 6 -13.47 1.22 -0.39
N ARG A 7 -14.26 2.21 -0.82
CA ARG A 7 -14.02 3.61 -0.47
C ARG A 7 -14.31 3.86 1.02
N LEU A 8 -13.48 4.70 1.62
CA LEU A 8 -13.75 5.22 2.96
C LEU A 8 -14.87 6.24 2.89
N ASP A 9 -15.73 6.25 3.90
CA ASP A 9 -16.62 7.39 4.15
C ASP A 9 -15.84 8.56 4.79
N ASP A 10 -16.51 9.70 4.98
CA ASP A 10 -15.86 10.91 5.47
C ASP A 10 -15.29 10.74 6.89
N GLU A 11 -15.99 10.01 7.77
CA GLU A 11 -15.55 9.78 9.15
C GLU A 11 -14.33 8.84 9.19
N GLU A 12 -14.37 7.77 8.40
CA GLU A 12 -13.25 6.86 8.23
C GLU A 12 -12.04 7.54 7.60
N TYR A 13 -12.27 8.45 6.65
CA TYR A 13 -11.20 9.21 6.02
C TYR A 13 -10.54 10.17 7.02
N VAL A 14 -11.31 10.87 7.86
CA VAL A 14 -10.78 11.68 8.96
C VAL A 14 -9.94 10.82 9.91
N LYS A 15 -10.42 9.63 10.26
CA LYS A 15 -9.66 8.68 11.10
C LYS A 15 -8.40 8.16 10.41
N MET A 16 -8.42 7.95 9.10
CA MET A 16 -7.23 7.53 8.35
C MET A 16 -6.13 8.60 8.40
N LYS A 17 -6.49 9.88 8.27
CA LYS A 17 -5.53 10.99 8.33
C LYS A 17 -4.80 11.09 9.66
N SER A 18 -5.34 10.57 10.76
CA SER A 18 -4.70 10.66 12.08
C SER A 18 -3.43 9.81 12.20
N HIS A 19 -3.10 8.97 11.22
CA HIS A 19 -1.86 8.18 11.26
C HIS A 19 -0.61 9.05 11.25
N VAL A 20 -0.63 10.22 10.58
CA VAL A 20 0.53 11.12 10.55
C VAL A 20 0.80 11.72 11.92
N THR A 21 -0.25 12.08 12.67
CA THR A 21 -0.13 12.65 14.01
C THR A 21 0.20 11.57 15.04
N SER A 22 -0.42 10.40 14.93
CA SER A 22 -0.15 9.26 15.81
C SER A 22 1.26 8.70 15.60
N GLY A 23 1.71 8.60 14.35
CA GLY A 23 3.07 8.16 14.01
C GLY A 23 4.14 9.12 14.52
N ALA A 24 3.91 10.43 14.37
CA ALA A 24 4.80 11.46 14.93
C ALA A 24 4.88 11.37 16.46
N GLU A 25 3.76 11.13 17.14
CA GLU A 25 3.73 10.94 18.60
C GLU A 25 4.50 9.69 19.04
N ILE A 26 4.36 8.57 18.32
CA ILE A 26 5.11 7.33 18.58
C ILE A 26 6.62 7.56 18.42
N LEU A 27 7.02 8.37 17.43
CA LEU A 27 8.41 8.60 17.09
C LEU A 27 9.04 9.81 17.79
N LYS A 28 8.31 10.52 18.66
CA LYS A 28 8.75 11.79 19.25
C LYS A 28 10.10 11.71 19.99
N ASP A 29 10.39 10.56 20.59
CA ASP A 29 11.61 10.31 21.36
C ASP A 29 12.67 9.53 20.54
N PHE A 30 12.41 9.26 19.25
CA PHE A 30 13.32 8.51 18.38
C PHE A 30 14.40 9.44 17.81
N THR A 31 15.56 9.47 18.47
CA THR A 31 16.64 10.41 18.15
C THR A 31 17.70 9.86 17.19
N LEU A 32 17.63 8.57 16.82
CA LEU A 32 18.62 7.94 15.94
C LEU A 32 18.56 8.47 14.50
N VAL A 33 17.39 8.95 14.06
CA VAL A 33 17.17 9.51 12.73
C VAL A 33 16.67 10.94 12.90
N GLU A 34 17.49 11.90 12.50
CA GLU A 34 17.12 13.31 12.55
C GLU A 34 15.88 13.59 11.69
N ASN A 35 14.99 14.46 12.19
CA ASN A 35 13.79 14.93 11.48
C ASN A 35 12.80 13.82 11.08
N VAL A 36 12.92 12.62 11.66
CA VAL A 36 11.99 11.49 11.44
C VAL A 36 10.55 11.85 11.82
N VAL A 37 10.39 12.64 12.89
CA VAL A 37 9.09 13.11 13.39
C VAL A 37 8.45 14.05 12.36
N ASP A 38 9.22 15.00 11.82
CA ASP A 38 8.75 15.93 10.81
C ASP A 38 8.37 15.21 9.52
N GLY A 39 9.23 14.30 9.06
CA GLY A 39 8.94 13.45 7.91
C GLY A 39 7.64 12.68 8.08
N THR A 40 7.45 12.05 9.25
CA THR A 40 6.24 11.26 9.56
C THR A 40 5.00 12.14 9.68
N ARG A 41 5.10 13.31 10.30
CA ARG A 41 3.94 14.19 10.52
C ARG A 41 3.47 14.86 9.23
N PHE A 42 4.40 15.29 8.38
CA PHE A 42 4.12 16.28 7.33
C PHE A 42 4.21 15.72 5.91
N HIS A 43 4.48 14.42 5.70
CA HIS A 43 4.58 13.85 4.34
C HIS A 43 3.27 13.88 3.52
N HIS A 44 2.12 14.11 4.16
CA HIS A 44 0.83 14.33 3.49
C HIS A 44 0.41 15.80 3.38
N GLU A 45 1.28 16.73 3.81
CA GLU A 45 1.10 18.14 3.46
C GLU A 45 1.31 18.34 1.96
N ARG A 46 0.56 19.29 1.39
CA ARG A 46 0.66 19.62 -0.03
C ARG A 46 1.21 21.02 -0.17
N TYR A 47 2.08 21.22 -1.15
CA TYR A 47 2.72 22.51 -1.38
C TYR A 47 1.74 23.68 -1.60
N ASP A 48 0.52 23.40 -2.06
CA ASP A 48 -0.59 24.34 -2.24
C ASP A 48 -1.40 24.66 -0.98
N GLY A 49 -1.11 24.02 0.16
CA GLY A 49 -1.84 24.18 1.43
C GLY A 49 -3.13 23.38 1.52
N LYS A 50 -3.40 22.45 0.58
CA LYS A 50 -4.60 21.59 0.61
C LYS A 50 -4.35 20.23 1.26
N GLY A 51 -3.17 20.05 1.87
CA GLY A 51 -2.77 18.83 2.55
C GLY A 51 -3.30 18.74 3.97
N TYR A 52 -2.72 17.81 4.72
CA TYR A 52 -3.02 17.59 6.13
C TYR A 52 -1.73 17.12 6.83
N PRO A 53 -1.62 17.22 8.16
CA PRO A 53 -2.67 17.51 9.15
C PRO A 53 -3.00 18.99 9.36
N ASP A 54 -2.06 19.89 9.09
CA ASP A 54 -2.08 21.28 9.54
C ASP A 54 -2.39 22.26 8.38
N GLY A 55 -2.31 21.80 7.13
CA GLY A 55 -2.62 22.60 5.94
C GLY A 55 -1.52 23.60 5.60
N LEU A 56 -0.27 23.25 5.94
CA LEU A 56 0.91 24.09 5.70
C LEU A 56 1.14 24.30 4.21
N LYS A 57 1.64 25.48 3.82
CA LYS A 57 1.83 25.85 2.43
C LYS A 57 3.29 26.14 2.10
N GLY A 58 3.73 25.67 0.93
CA GLY A 58 5.05 25.97 0.42
C GLY A 58 6.16 25.49 1.36
N GLU A 59 7.04 26.40 1.74
CA GLU A 59 8.19 26.10 2.60
C GLU A 59 7.88 26.10 4.10
N GLU A 60 6.63 26.40 4.49
CA GLU A 60 6.15 26.14 5.87
C GLU A 60 6.18 24.65 6.20
N ILE A 61 6.07 23.80 5.16
CA ILE A 61 6.24 22.35 5.28
C ILE A 61 7.73 22.06 5.52
N PRO A 62 8.10 21.33 6.58
CA PRO A 62 9.48 20.90 6.79
C PRO A 62 10.04 20.16 5.57
N LEU A 63 11.32 20.38 5.28
CA LEU A 63 11.96 19.83 4.08
C LEU A 63 11.81 18.31 3.99
N PHE A 64 11.95 17.60 5.10
CA PHE A 64 11.80 16.15 5.14
C PHE A 64 10.37 15.70 4.82
N GLY A 65 9.34 16.44 5.24
CA GLY A 65 7.96 16.19 4.83
C GLY A 65 7.79 16.33 3.31
N ARG A 66 8.39 17.37 2.71
CA ARG A 66 8.36 17.58 1.26
C ARG A 66 9.10 16.50 0.48
N ILE A 67 10.26 16.04 0.97
CA ILE A 67 11.04 14.94 0.37
C ILE A 67 10.27 13.62 0.44
N ILE A 68 9.79 13.25 1.63
CA ILE A 68 9.05 12.00 1.80
C ILE A 68 7.74 12.02 1.01
N GLY A 69 7.03 13.15 0.95
CA GLY A 69 5.80 13.24 0.16
C GLY A 69 6.01 12.97 -1.34
N VAL A 70 7.17 13.33 -1.90
CA VAL A 70 7.53 12.98 -3.29
C VAL A 70 7.84 11.48 -3.41
N ALA A 71 8.63 10.93 -2.47
CA ALA A 71 8.99 9.51 -2.47
C ALA A 71 7.78 8.59 -2.27
N ASP A 72 6.91 8.91 -1.32
CA ASP A 72 5.66 8.19 -1.01
C ASP A 72 4.70 8.19 -2.18
N ALA A 73 4.50 9.35 -2.83
CA ALA A 73 3.64 9.42 -4.02
C ALA A 73 4.18 8.58 -5.18
N PHE A 74 5.50 8.62 -5.41
CA PHE A 74 6.13 7.78 -6.42
C PHE A 74 5.98 6.29 -6.10
N ASP A 75 6.24 5.89 -4.85
CA ASP A 75 6.07 4.49 -4.45
C ASP A 75 4.61 4.04 -4.59
N ALA A 76 3.65 4.80 -4.05
CA ALA A 76 2.22 4.49 -4.14
C ALA A 76 1.72 4.34 -5.59
N MET A 77 2.18 5.21 -6.50
CA MET A 77 1.81 5.13 -7.92
C MET A 77 2.47 3.96 -8.65
N THR A 78 3.62 3.48 -8.18
CA THR A 78 4.33 2.33 -8.77
C THR A 78 3.98 0.99 -8.12
N SER A 79 3.45 0.98 -6.89
CA SER A 79 3.08 -0.22 -6.14
C SER A 79 1.72 -0.81 -6.55
N ASN A 80 0.77 0.02 -7.03
CA ASN A 80 -0.61 -0.41 -7.30
C ASN A 80 -0.86 -1.02 -8.70
N ARG A 81 0.19 -1.25 -9.50
CA ARG A 81 0.02 -1.70 -10.89
C ARG A 81 0.72 -3.03 -11.09
N VAL A 82 -0.01 -4.07 -10.73
CA VAL A 82 0.37 -5.48 -10.82
C VAL A 82 0.87 -5.87 -12.22
N TYR A 83 0.49 -5.14 -13.29
CA TYR A 83 0.95 -5.42 -14.66
C TYR A 83 0.90 -4.18 -15.56
N ARG A 84 2.04 -3.53 -15.92
CA ARG A 84 2.17 -2.76 -17.17
C ARG A 84 3.60 -2.26 -17.51
N ASN A 85 3.80 -2.11 -18.82
CA ASN A 85 5.03 -1.75 -19.56
C ASN A 85 5.55 -0.31 -19.26
N HIS A 86 6.66 0.09 -19.91
CA HIS A 86 7.28 1.44 -19.90
C HIS A 86 6.28 2.63 -19.92
N MET A 87 5.11 2.46 -20.53
CA MET A 87 4.03 3.47 -20.55
C MET A 87 3.53 3.87 -19.16
N ASP A 88 3.62 2.99 -18.16
CA ASP A 88 3.28 3.32 -16.78
C ASP A 88 4.33 4.24 -16.14
N THR A 89 5.61 4.11 -16.50
CA THR A 89 6.64 5.06 -16.05
C THR A 89 6.37 6.45 -16.59
N ASP A 90 6.08 6.58 -17.88
CA ASP A 90 5.72 7.86 -18.51
C ASP A 90 4.46 8.47 -17.88
N TYR A 91 3.49 7.63 -17.51
CA TYR A 91 2.30 8.05 -16.78
C TYR A 91 2.64 8.61 -15.40
N VAL A 92 3.43 7.87 -14.59
CA VAL A 92 3.86 8.32 -13.25
C VAL A 92 4.62 9.65 -13.37
N MET A 93 5.57 9.74 -14.29
CA MET A 93 6.36 10.97 -14.49
C MET A 93 5.49 12.14 -14.92
N THR A 94 4.53 11.90 -15.83
CA THR A 94 3.56 12.91 -16.25
C THR A 94 2.69 13.37 -15.08
N GLU A 95 2.15 12.45 -14.27
CA GLU A 95 1.29 12.80 -13.14
C GLU A 95 2.05 13.58 -12.07
N MET A 96 3.28 13.16 -11.75
CA MET A 96 4.15 13.91 -10.85
C MET A 96 4.43 15.32 -11.35
N LYS A 97 4.74 15.48 -12.66
CA LYS A 97 4.94 16.79 -13.29
C LYS A 97 3.70 17.67 -13.19
N ARG A 98 2.50 17.12 -13.32
CA ARG A 98 1.23 17.87 -13.14
C ARG A 98 1.05 18.36 -11.70
N GLY A 99 1.55 17.61 -10.73
CA GLY A 99 1.54 17.99 -9.32
C GLY A 99 2.60 19.03 -8.93
N ARG A 100 3.52 19.41 -9.83
CA ARG A 100 4.60 20.37 -9.53
C ARG A 100 4.05 21.73 -9.11
N GLY A 101 4.45 22.22 -7.94
CA GLY A 101 4.00 23.49 -7.37
C GLY A 101 2.59 23.48 -6.78
N THR A 102 1.90 22.33 -6.82
CA THR A 102 0.61 22.13 -6.17
C THR A 102 0.71 21.05 -5.09
N GLN A 103 0.78 19.79 -5.49
CA GLN A 103 1.02 18.70 -4.56
C GLN A 103 2.46 18.71 -4.06
N PHE A 104 3.41 18.93 -4.97
CA PHE A 104 4.84 18.77 -4.69
C PHE A 104 5.59 20.09 -4.69
N ASP A 105 6.58 20.19 -3.81
CA ASP A 105 7.60 21.23 -3.91
C ASP A 105 8.34 21.12 -5.25
N PRO A 106 8.36 22.20 -6.07
CA PRO A 106 9.08 22.22 -7.33
C PRO A 106 10.56 21.83 -7.22
N ASN A 107 11.27 22.31 -6.20
CA ASN A 107 12.71 22.10 -6.05
C ASN A 107 13.03 20.65 -5.71
N VAL A 108 12.22 20.05 -4.82
CA VAL A 108 12.36 18.64 -4.43
C VAL A 108 12.02 17.74 -5.60
N LEU A 109 10.91 17.99 -6.29
CA LEU A 109 10.50 17.20 -7.45
C LEU A 109 11.52 17.27 -8.59
N ASP A 110 12.03 18.47 -8.88
CA ASP A 110 13.06 18.63 -9.91
C ASP A 110 14.37 17.93 -9.51
N ALA A 111 14.71 17.89 -8.21
CA ALA A 111 15.85 17.12 -7.72
C ALA A 111 15.64 15.61 -7.93
N PHE A 112 14.45 15.10 -7.64
CA PHE A 112 14.08 13.71 -7.90
C PHE A 112 14.24 13.35 -9.39
N PHE A 113 13.72 14.17 -10.31
CA PHE A 113 13.92 13.94 -11.75
C PHE A 113 15.39 13.98 -12.18
N ARG A 114 16.19 14.90 -11.64
CA ARG A 114 17.64 14.91 -11.91
C ARG A 114 18.36 13.64 -11.43
N LEU A 115 17.90 13.03 -10.34
CA LEU A 115 18.48 11.77 -9.85
C LEU A 115 18.13 10.59 -10.76
N ILE A 116 16.93 10.59 -11.34
CA ILE A 116 16.53 9.63 -12.39
C ILE A 116 17.38 9.84 -13.65
N ASP A 117 17.47 11.07 -14.15
CA ASP A 117 18.21 11.39 -15.38
C ASP A 117 19.70 11.02 -15.28
N LYS A 118 20.28 11.12 -14.07
CA LYS A 118 21.66 10.71 -13.78
C LYS A 118 21.83 9.20 -13.57
N GLY A 119 20.75 8.43 -13.58
CA GLY A 119 20.76 6.99 -13.28
C GLY A 119 21.08 6.66 -11.82
N VAL A 120 21.02 7.65 -10.92
CA VAL A 120 21.18 7.41 -9.47
C VAL A 120 19.94 6.68 -8.94
N ILE A 121 18.76 7.07 -9.44
CA ILE A 121 17.52 6.31 -9.27
C ILE A 121 17.31 5.54 -10.57
N ASN A 122 17.59 4.25 -10.54
CA ASN A 122 17.40 3.37 -11.69
C ASN A 122 15.97 2.81 -11.70
N LEU A 123 15.12 3.40 -12.54
CA LEU A 123 13.72 2.99 -12.65
C LEU A 123 13.58 1.56 -13.17
N ASP A 124 14.41 1.15 -14.13
CA ASP A 124 14.35 -0.20 -14.70
C ASP A 124 14.64 -1.27 -13.63
N GLU A 125 15.59 -0.99 -12.75
CA GLU A 125 15.92 -1.85 -11.62
C GLU A 125 14.79 -1.91 -10.59
N ILE A 126 14.22 -0.76 -10.20
CA ILE A 126 13.08 -0.69 -9.29
C ILE A 126 11.89 -1.49 -9.85
N TYR A 127 11.57 -1.32 -11.13
CA TYR A 127 10.50 -2.07 -11.76
C TYR A 127 10.83 -3.55 -11.93
N ALA A 128 12.09 -3.90 -12.18
CA ALA A 128 12.50 -5.30 -12.25
C ALA A 128 12.31 -6.00 -10.90
N GLN A 129 12.72 -5.36 -9.80
CA GLN A 129 12.54 -5.87 -8.45
C GLN A 129 11.05 -6.02 -8.10
N LYS A 130 10.23 -4.98 -8.34
CA LYS A 130 8.79 -5.05 -8.08
C LYS A 130 8.08 -6.15 -8.88
N ARG A 131 8.47 -6.39 -10.14
CA ARG A 131 7.89 -7.50 -10.93
C ARG A 131 8.16 -8.86 -10.29
N VAL A 132 9.35 -9.05 -9.71
CA VAL A 132 9.70 -10.30 -9.01
C VAL A 132 8.87 -10.45 -7.74
N GLU A 133 8.75 -9.39 -6.93
CA GLU A 133 7.93 -9.40 -5.71
C GLU A 133 6.46 -9.71 -5.99
N ILE A 134 5.89 -9.11 -7.05
CA ILE A 134 4.51 -9.37 -7.48
C ILE A 134 4.34 -10.82 -7.92
N GLN A 135 5.26 -11.35 -8.73
CA GLN A 135 5.20 -12.75 -9.18
C GLN A 135 5.28 -13.73 -8.01
N GLN A 136 6.10 -13.43 -7.00
CA GLN A 136 6.19 -14.22 -5.78
C GLN A 136 4.88 -14.16 -4.98
N ALA A 137 4.33 -12.97 -4.76
CA ALA A 137 3.07 -12.80 -4.04
C ALA A 137 1.88 -13.48 -4.75
N ASP A 138 1.80 -13.36 -6.08
CA ASP A 138 0.78 -14.04 -6.89
C ASP A 138 0.93 -15.57 -6.77
N GLN A 139 2.16 -16.09 -6.81
CA GLN A 139 2.42 -17.52 -6.63
C GLN A 139 2.01 -18.00 -5.24
N GLU A 140 2.40 -17.29 -4.18
CA GLU A 140 2.04 -17.62 -2.79
C GLU A 140 0.52 -17.61 -2.60
N ALA A 141 -0.18 -16.62 -3.14
CA ALA A 141 -1.64 -16.53 -3.08
C ALA A 141 -2.32 -17.70 -3.83
N GLN A 142 -1.79 -18.09 -4.99
CA GLN A 142 -2.29 -19.26 -5.73
C GLN A 142 -2.07 -20.57 -4.97
N GLU A 143 -0.90 -20.75 -4.37
CA GLU A 143 -0.58 -21.93 -3.55
C GLU A 143 -1.45 -22.00 -2.29
N GLU A 144 -1.73 -20.87 -1.64
CA GLU A 144 -2.63 -20.82 -0.49
C GLU A 144 -4.09 -21.12 -0.89
N LEU A 145 -4.56 -20.56 -2.00
CA LEU A 145 -5.89 -20.87 -2.53
C LEU A 145 -6.03 -22.37 -2.84
N ALA A 146 -5.02 -22.96 -3.48
CA ALA A 146 -5.00 -24.39 -3.78
C ALA A 146 -5.06 -25.25 -2.50
N ARG A 147 -4.33 -24.85 -1.44
CA ARG A 147 -4.40 -25.52 -0.13
C ARG A 147 -5.78 -25.45 0.49
N ARG A 148 -6.41 -24.26 0.50
CA ARG A 148 -7.77 -24.08 1.05
C ARG A 148 -8.82 -24.90 0.30
N VAL A 149 -8.74 -24.95 -1.04
CA VAL A 149 -9.65 -25.77 -1.86
C VAL A 149 -9.52 -27.25 -1.53
N GLU A 150 -8.29 -27.74 -1.34
CA GLU A 150 -8.05 -29.15 -0.98
C GLU A 150 -8.51 -29.47 0.45
N GLU A 151 -8.37 -28.54 1.40
CA GLU A 151 -8.91 -28.68 2.75
C GLU A 151 -10.43 -28.72 2.76
N ASP A 152 -11.09 -27.79 2.06
CA ASP A 152 -12.56 -27.75 1.93
C ASP A 152 -13.10 -29.05 1.32
N LYS A 153 -12.41 -29.59 0.30
CA LYS A 153 -12.79 -30.87 -0.32
C LYS A 153 -12.71 -32.04 0.66
N LYS A 154 -11.66 -32.11 1.48
CA LYS A 154 -11.51 -33.15 2.51
C LYS A 154 -12.59 -33.05 3.60
N ILE A 155 -12.96 -31.83 3.97
CA ILE A 155 -14.05 -31.60 4.93
C ILE A 155 -15.38 -32.11 4.36
N GLN A 156 -15.71 -31.75 3.11
CA GLN A 156 -16.93 -32.22 2.45
C GLN A 156 -16.97 -33.75 2.30
N GLU A 157 -15.85 -34.38 1.94
CA GLU A 157 -15.77 -35.84 1.84
C GLU A 157 -15.97 -36.52 3.21
N ALA A 158 -15.41 -35.96 4.28
CA ALA A 158 -15.59 -36.47 5.65
C ALA A 158 -17.03 -36.32 6.15
N GLU A 159 -17.70 -35.20 5.83
CA GLU A 159 -19.10 -34.95 6.19
C GLU A 159 -20.04 -35.96 5.51
N MET A 160 -19.89 -36.18 4.18
CA MET A 160 -20.67 -37.20 3.46
C MET A 160 -20.49 -38.60 4.06
N GLN A 161 -19.25 -39.00 4.37
CA GLN A 161 -18.99 -40.32 4.97
C GLN A 161 -19.62 -40.46 6.35
N ASN A 162 -19.77 -39.37 7.11
CA ASN A 162 -20.40 -39.40 8.41
C ASN A 162 -21.93 -39.50 8.29
N GLU A 163 -22.55 -38.76 7.37
CA GLU A 163 -23.98 -38.88 7.05
C GLU A 163 -24.36 -40.28 6.58
N GLU A 164 -23.56 -40.89 5.68
CA GLU A 164 -23.78 -42.27 5.23
C GLU A 164 -23.71 -43.28 6.38
N ARG A 165 -22.79 -43.09 7.34
CA ARG A 165 -22.68 -43.94 8.53
C ARG A 165 -23.89 -43.80 9.46
N GLU A 166 -24.41 -42.59 9.64
CA GLU A 166 -25.60 -42.34 10.46
C GLU A 166 -26.88 -42.94 9.85
N LEU A 167 -27.04 -42.83 8.53
CA LEU A 167 -28.15 -43.45 7.79
C LEU A 167 -28.10 -44.98 7.87
N SER A 168 -26.93 -45.58 7.68
CA SER A 168 -26.77 -47.04 7.79
C SER A 168 -27.03 -47.56 9.22
N ALA A 169 -26.71 -46.78 10.24
CA ALA A 169 -26.97 -47.14 11.64
C ALA A 169 -28.46 -47.05 12.02
N THR A 170 -29.20 -46.11 11.42
CA THR A 170 -30.66 -45.97 11.65
C THR A 170 -31.48 -47.04 10.93
N GLU A 171 -31.09 -47.45 9.71
CA GLU A 171 -31.74 -48.55 9.00
C GLU A 171 -31.57 -49.89 9.74
N LYS A 172 -30.38 -50.16 10.29
CA LYS A 172 -30.13 -51.39 11.07
C LYS A 172 -30.84 -51.42 12.41
N GLY A 173 -31.16 -50.27 12.99
CA GLY A 173 -31.92 -50.18 14.25
C GLY A 173 -33.44 -50.29 14.09
N ALA A 174 -33.96 -50.24 12.86
CA ALA A 174 -35.40 -50.36 12.58
C ALA A 174 -35.84 -51.79 12.23
N GLU A 175 -34.89 -52.73 12.06
CA GLU A 175 -35.14 -54.15 11.78
C GLU A 175 -35.06 -55.07 13.03
N GLU A 176 -34.79 -54.52 14.23
CA GLU A 176 -34.87 -55.23 15.54
C GLU A 176 -36.14 -54.86 16.32
#